data_AF-A0A8T5A0H8-F1
#
_entry.id   AF-A0A8T5A0H8-F1
#
_cell.length_a   1.000
_cell.length_b   1.000
_cell.length_c   1.000
_cell.angle_alpha   90.00
_cell.angle_beta   90.00
_cell.angle_gamma   90.00
#
_symmetry.space_group_name_H-M   'P 1'
#
loop_
_entity.id
_entity.type
_entity.pdbx_description
1 polymer ?
#
loop_
_entity_poly.entity_id
_entity_poly.type
_entity_poly.pdbx_seq_one_letter_code
_entity_poly.pdbx_strand_id
1 'polypeptide(L)'
;MEPVIHFAVPFFALILAGVELKRALPISLLALMPDLDALFLVHRSISHSLIVVLTSAAPFLLLAHRLRRGYFSTALLGLFSVSSHLILDLFNGYTPILWPLYGYSLWVKMGLTAYIGGSLNLQSSIQILTRPIEFQRLHSLDAPIFTGESLIVSAILVVSLLVKGFMEFLRRLHRA
;
A
#
# COMPACT_ATOMS: atom_id res chain seq x y z
N MET A 1 -10.56 2.42 3.97
CA MET A 1 -10.02 1.11 4.34
C MET A 1 -10.27 0.14 3.21
N GLU A 2 -9.28 -0.31 2.45
CA GLU A 2 -9.48 -1.48 1.56
C GLU A 2 -8.36 -2.51 1.84
N PRO A 3 -8.35 -3.17 3.02
CA PRO A 3 -7.18 -3.91 3.50
C PRO A 3 -6.67 -4.98 2.53
N VAL A 4 -7.56 -5.58 1.74
CA VAL A 4 -7.21 -6.64 0.79
C VAL A 4 -6.17 -6.16 -0.23
N ILE A 5 -6.38 -4.99 -0.84
CA ILE A 5 -5.44 -4.47 -1.85
C ILE A 5 -4.20 -3.87 -1.23
N HIS A 6 -4.33 -3.28 -0.03
CA HIS A 6 -3.21 -2.75 0.73
C HIS A 6 -2.25 -3.86 1.19
N PHE A 7 -2.73 -5.08 1.37
CA PHE A 7 -1.89 -6.27 1.54
C PHE A 7 -1.37 -6.81 0.20
N ALA A 8 -2.25 -7.01 -0.78
CA ALA A 8 -1.93 -7.74 -2.01
C ALA A 8 -0.86 -7.03 -2.86
N VAL A 9 -0.91 -5.70 -2.97
CA VAL A 9 0.04 -4.90 -3.76
C VAL A 9 1.48 -5.03 -3.22
N PRO A 10 1.79 -4.68 -1.95
CA PRO A 10 3.14 -4.83 -1.44
C PRO A 10 3.57 -6.30 -1.36
N PHE A 11 2.67 -7.23 -1.04
CA PHE A 11 2.99 -8.67 -1.08
C PHE A 11 3.50 -9.09 -2.47
N PHE A 12 2.75 -8.77 -3.52
CA PHE A 12 3.12 -9.09 -4.89
C PHE A 12 4.41 -8.41 -5.32
N ALA A 13 4.57 -7.11 -4.99
CA ALA A 13 5.78 -6.35 -5.28
C ALA A 13 7.03 -6.97 -4.62
N LEU A 14 6.93 -7.41 -3.37
CA LEU A 14 8.02 -8.07 -2.66
C LEU A 14 8.41 -9.41 -3.32
N ILE A 15 7.42 -10.23 -3.70
CA ILE A 15 7.69 -11.49 -4.40
C ILE A 15 8.37 -11.24 -5.75
N LEU A 16 7.92 -10.22 -6.51
CA LEU A 16 8.56 -9.83 -7.77
C LEU A 16 9.99 -9.32 -7.57
N ALA A 17 10.26 -8.62 -6.46
CA ALA A 17 11.60 -8.19 -6.08
C ALA A 17 12.52 -9.33 -5.59
N GLY A 18 12.05 -10.59 -5.63
CA GLY A 18 12.83 -11.76 -5.23
C GLY A 18 12.85 -12.02 -3.73
N VAL A 19 11.97 -11.37 -2.95
CA VAL A 19 11.82 -11.67 -1.52
C VAL A 19 11.13 -13.02 -1.37
N GLU A 20 11.73 -13.92 -0.58
CA GLU A 20 11.17 -15.24 -0.32
C GLU A 20 9.78 -15.15 0.33
N LEU A 21 8.87 -16.05 -0.04
CA LEU A 21 7.48 -16.09 0.46
C LEU A 21 7.37 -15.97 1.99
N LYS A 22 8.18 -16.73 2.72
CA LYS A 22 8.23 -16.75 4.21
C LYS A 22 8.61 -15.39 4.82
N ARG A 23 9.27 -14.51 4.06
CA ARG A 23 9.61 -13.14 4.47
C ARG A 23 8.59 -12.14 3.92
N ALA A 24 8.19 -12.29 2.66
CA ALA A 24 7.25 -11.38 2.01
C ALA A 24 5.90 -11.33 2.73
N LEU A 25 5.35 -12.47 3.15
CA LEU A 25 4.05 -12.56 3.82
C LEU A 25 3.97 -11.75 5.13
N PRO A 26 4.83 -11.97 6.14
CA PRO A 26 4.77 -11.17 7.37
C PRO A 26 5.13 -9.69 7.13
N ILE A 27 6.01 -9.39 6.17
CA ILE A 27 6.36 -8.00 5.85
C ILE A 27 5.17 -7.29 5.21
N SER A 28 4.44 -7.93 4.30
CA SER A 28 3.29 -7.31 3.63
C SER A 28 2.11 -7.06 4.56
N LEU A 29 1.96 -7.85 5.63
CA LEU A 29 0.98 -7.58 6.69
C LEU A 29 1.25 -6.25 7.41
N LEU A 30 2.51 -5.79 7.47
CA LEU A 30 2.81 -4.47 8.04
C LEU A 30 2.16 -3.33 7.28
N ALA A 31 1.83 -3.53 5.99
CA ALA A 31 1.08 -2.53 5.22
C ALA A 31 -0.26 -2.18 5.87
N LEU A 32 -0.87 -3.10 6.63
CA LEU A 32 -2.17 -2.87 7.28
C LEU A 32 -2.06 -2.09 8.60
N MET A 33 -0.85 -1.81 9.08
CA MET A 33 -0.64 -1.10 10.35
C MET A 33 -1.28 0.28 10.41
N PRO A 34 -1.21 1.14 9.37
CA PRO A 34 -1.81 2.46 9.43
C PRO A 34 -3.31 2.41 9.72
N ASP A 35 -3.99 1.43 9.14
CA ASP A 35 -5.43 1.21 9.25
C ASP A 35 -5.87 0.66 10.60
N LEU A 36 -4.95 0.24 11.47
CA LEU A 36 -5.30 -0.15 12.84
C LEU A 36 -5.84 1.04 13.66
N ASP A 37 -5.65 2.28 13.18
CA ASP A 37 -6.26 3.46 13.78
C ASP A 37 -7.79 3.38 13.80
N ALA A 38 -8.42 2.71 12.83
CA ALA A 38 -9.87 2.48 12.81
C ALA A 38 -10.41 1.77 14.04
N LEU A 39 -9.61 0.90 14.66
CA LEU A 39 -10.05 0.20 15.88
C LEU A 39 -10.32 1.18 17.03
N PHE A 40 -9.75 2.39 16.95
CA PHE A 40 -9.98 3.49 17.89
C PHE A 40 -11.04 4.49 17.42
N LEU A 41 -11.79 4.15 16.36
CA LEU A 41 -12.77 5.00 15.68
C LEU A 41 -12.16 6.28 15.12
N VAL A 42 -10.87 6.24 14.76
CA VAL A 42 -10.17 7.32 14.08
C VAL A 42 -9.64 6.73 12.78
N HIS A 43 -9.82 7.39 11.64
CA HIS A 43 -9.31 6.86 10.36
C HIS A 43 -8.64 7.97 9.55
N ARG A 44 -7.56 7.61 8.85
CA ARG A 44 -6.73 8.52 8.07
C ARG A 44 -6.18 9.64 8.93
N SER A 45 -5.57 9.23 10.04
CA SER A 45 -5.08 10.12 11.07
C SER A 45 -3.56 10.23 11.06
N ILE A 46 -2.95 10.30 12.24
CA ILE A 46 -1.50 10.43 12.42
C ILE A 46 -0.76 9.23 11.81
N SER A 47 -1.37 8.04 11.83
CA SER A 47 -0.80 6.82 11.26
C SER A 47 -0.67 6.85 9.73
N HIS A 48 -1.42 7.74 9.05
CA HIS A 48 -1.39 7.91 7.61
C HIS A 48 -0.45 9.05 7.15
N SER A 49 0.43 9.52 8.04
CA SER A 49 1.48 10.47 7.70
C SER A 49 2.79 9.77 7.35
N LEU A 50 3.34 10.11 6.17
CA LEU A 50 4.66 9.65 5.75
C LEU A 50 5.76 10.23 6.66
N ILE A 51 5.61 11.47 7.11
CA ILE A 51 6.59 12.09 8.01
C ILE A 51 6.65 11.34 9.34
N VAL A 52 5.51 10.98 9.90
CA VAL A 52 5.42 10.21 11.15
C VAL A 52 5.95 8.79 10.95
N VAL A 53 5.60 8.13 9.86
CA VAL A 53 6.11 6.79 9.52
C VAL A 53 7.63 6.81 9.37
N LEU A 54 8.21 7.77 8.64
CA LEU A 54 9.66 7.87 8.46
C LEU A 54 10.38 8.20 9.77
N THR A 55 9.82 9.12 10.56
CA THR A 55 10.42 9.52 11.85
C THR A 55 10.38 8.37 12.86
N SER A 56 9.27 7.64 12.92
CA SER A 56 9.14 6.46 13.78
C SER A 56 9.99 5.29 13.29
N ALA A 57 10.15 5.10 11.97
CA ALA A 57 10.99 4.05 11.39
C ALA A 57 12.50 4.32 11.55
N ALA A 58 12.93 5.58 11.60
CA ALA A 58 14.34 5.98 11.69
C ALA A 58 15.15 5.28 12.81
N PRO A 59 14.70 5.24 14.08
CA PRO A 59 15.44 4.53 15.13
C PRO A 59 15.56 3.03 14.86
N PHE A 60 14.52 2.39 14.30
CA PHE A 60 14.57 0.97 13.95
C PHE A 60 15.53 0.71 12.79
N LEU A 61 15.55 1.58 11.78
CA LEU A 61 16.50 1.51 10.67
C LEU A 61 17.94 1.68 11.16
N LEU A 62 18.19 2.66 12.04
CA LEU A 62 19.51 2.89 12.62
C LEU A 62 19.99 1.70 13.45
N LEU A 63 19.11 1.15 14.30
CA LEU A 63 19.41 -0.04 15.09
C LEU A 63 19.69 -1.25 14.19
N ALA A 64 18.84 -1.48 13.18
CA ALA A 64 19.00 -2.56 12.23
C ALA A 64 20.31 -2.46 11.44
N HIS A 65 20.72 -1.23 11.07
CA HIS A 65 22.00 -0.95 10.41
C HIS A 65 23.19 -1.31 11.30
N ARG A 66 23.12 -1.01 12.61
CA ARG A 66 24.20 -1.31 13.57
C ARG A 66 24.32 -2.79 13.91
N LEU A 67 23.22 -3.54 13.93
CA LEU A 67 23.24 -4.95 14.31
C LEU A 67 23.79 -5.85 13.19
N ARG A 68 23.10 -5.94 12.04
CA ARG A 68 23.53 -6.74 10.87
C ARG A 68 22.85 -6.23 9.59
N ARG A 69 23.56 -6.29 8.46
CA ARG A 69 23.03 -5.91 7.12
C ARG A 69 21.69 -6.58 6.76
N GLY A 70 21.47 -7.83 7.17
CA GLY A 70 20.21 -8.54 6.91
C GLY A 70 18.99 -7.94 7.61
N TYR A 71 19.18 -7.35 8.81
CA TYR A 71 18.10 -6.67 9.52
C TYR A 71 17.76 -5.33 8.87
N PHE A 72 18.77 -4.59 8.40
CA PHE A 72 18.55 -3.33 7.70
C PHE A 72 17.71 -3.51 6.43
N SER A 73 18.04 -4.53 5.62
CA SER A 73 17.23 -4.89 4.44
C SER A 73 15.79 -5.22 4.83
N THR A 74 15.59 -6.02 5.89
CA THR A 74 14.23 -6.38 6.34
C THR A 74 13.44 -5.16 6.82
N ALA A 75 14.08 -4.25 7.55
CA ALA A 75 13.46 -3.00 8.00
C ALA A 75 13.08 -2.08 6.82
N LEU A 76 13.92 -1.99 5.79
CA LEU A 76 13.59 -1.27 4.56
C LEU A 76 12.40 -1.87 3.82
N LEU A 77 12.31 -3.21 3.73
CA LEU A 77 11.15 -3.87 3.12
C LEU A 77 9.86 -3.62 3.93
N GLY A 78 9.96 -3.57 5.26
CA GLY A 78 8.85 -3.17 6.13
C GLY A 78 8.41 -1.72 5.89
N LEU A 79 9.36 -0.79 5.83
CA LEU A 79 9.08 0.61 5.51
C LEU A 79 8.45 0.76 4.12
N PHE A 80 8.94 0.03 3.12
CA PHE A 80 8.34 -0.03 1.79
C PHE A 80 6.88 -0.50 1.87
N SER A 81 6.60 -1.55 2.65
CA SER A 81 5.24 -2.08 2.80
C SER A 81 4.28 -1.07 3.41
N VAL A 82 4.67 -0.42 4.51
CA VAL A 82 3.88 0.63 5.16
C VAL A 82 3.73 1.87 4.26
N SER A 83 4.79 2.28 3.56
CA SER A 83 4.73 3.44 2.67
C SER A 83 3.86 3.17 1.44
N SER A 84 3.84 1.92 0.94
CA SER A 84 2.94 1.52 -0.14
C SER A 84 1.47 1.72 0.26
N HIS A 85 1.13 1.46 1.52
CA HIS A 85 -0.20 1.75 2.05
C HIS A 85 -0.55 3.24 1.88
N LEU A 86 0.33 4.13 2.36
CA LEU A 86 0.10 5.58 2.30
C LEU A 86 -0.05 6.09 0.87
N ILE A 87 0.72 5.51 -0.07
CA ILE A 87 0.65 5.84 -1.48
C ILE A 87 -0.70 5.39 -2.06
N LEU A 88 -1.15 4.17 -1.78
CA LEU A 88 -2.46 3.70 -2.24
C LEU A 88 -3.59 4.59 -1.71
N ASP A 89 -3.55 4.94 -0.43
CA ASP A 89 -4.53 5.84 0.18
C ASP A 89 -4.51 7.25 -0.43
N LEU A 90 -3.34 7.77 -0.83
CA LEU A 90 -3.22 9.06 -1.52
C LEU A 90 -4.01 9.12 -2.84
N PHE A 91 -4.18 7.98 -3.52
CA PHE A 91 -5.02 7.86 -4.73
C PHE A 91 -6.47 7.47 -4.43
N ASN A 92 -6.74 6.91 -3.25
CA ASN A 92 -8.08 6.47 -2.83
C ASN A 92 -8.78 7.42 -1.83
N GLY A 93 -8.21 8.60 -1.58
CA GLY A 93 -8.90 9.70 -0.90
C GLY A 93 -7.99 10.62 -0.11
N TYR A 94 -8.61 11.50 0.69
CA TYR A 94 -7.89 12.49 1.48
C TYR A 94 -7.01 11.82 2.54
N THR A 95 -5.71 12.00 2.41
CA THR A 95 -4.68 11.39 3.25
C THR A 95 -3.75 12.48 3.80
N PRO A 96 -3.53 12.56 5.13
CA PRO A 96 -2.66 13.56 5.76
C PRO A 96 -1.16 13.20 5.60
N ILE A 97 -0.74 12.89 4.38
CA ILE A 97 0.56 12.28 4.08
C ILE A 97 1.76 13.14 4.52
N LEU A 98 1.59 14.46 4.56
CA LEU A 98 2.63 15.43 4.92
C LEU A 98 2.50 16.00 6.34
N TRP A 99 1.51 15.56 7.14
CA TRP A 99 1.37 16.03 8.52
C TRP A 99 2.59 15.61 9.37
N PRO A 100 3.10 16.39 10.34
CA PRO A 100 2.62 17.70 10.78
C PRO A 100 3.21 18.88 10.00
N LEU A 101 4.00 18.63 8.95
CA LEU A 101 4.66 19.69 8.18
C LEU A 101 3.67 20.49 7.30
N TYR A 102 2.53 19.88 6.97
CA TYR A 102 1.48 20.50 6.17
C TYR A 102 0.10 20.25 6.80
N GLY A 103 -0.71 21.31 6.88
CA GLY A 103 -2.01 21.30 7.58
C GLY A 103 -3.20 20.77 6.77
N TYR A 104 -2.97 20.22 5.58
CA TYR A 104 -4.03 19.70 4.71
C TYR A 104 -3.78 18.24 4.31
N SER A 105 -4.85 17.47 4.25
CA SER A 105 -4.89 16.16 3.63
C SER A 105 -4.92 16.31 2.10
N LEU A 106 -4.18 15.44 1.42
CA LEU A 106 -4.06 15.43 -0.04
C LEU A 106 -4.84 14.26 -0.62
N TRP A 107 -5.44 14.46 -1.80
CA TRP A 107 -5.99 13.38 -2.62
C TRP A 107 -5.58 13.62 -4.08
N VAL A 108 -4.86 12.67 -4.66
CA VAL A 108 -4.45 12.71 -6.05
C VAL A 108 -5.47 11.96 -6.91
N LYS A 109 -6.14 12.68 -7.81
CA LYS A 109 -7.01 12.09 -8.83
C LYS A 109 -6.31 12.11 -10.17
N MET A 110 -6.20 10.94 -10.78
CA MET A 110 -5.67 10.77 -12.13
C MET A 110 -6.71 10.09 -13.00
N GLY A 111 -6.86 10.55 -14.24
CA GLY A 111 -7.78 9.97 -15.20
C GLY A 111 -7.24 10.08 -16.62
N LEU A 112 -7.48 9.06 -17.42
CA LEU A 112 -7.23 9.04 -18.86
C LEU A 112 -8.53 8.62 -19.55
N THR A 113 -9.10 9.52 -20.34
CA THR A 113 -10.34 9.28 -21.07
C THR A 113 -10.03 9.21 -22.56
N ALA A 114 -10.42 8.11 -23.19
CA ALA A 114 -10.34 7.94 -24.64
C ALA A 114 -11.72 8.15 -25.26
N TYR A 115 -11.82 9.12 -26.17
CA TYR A 115 -12.98 9.31 -27.03
C TYR A 115 -12.71 8.60 -28.35
N ILE A 116 -13.42 7.48 -28.57
CA ILE A 116 -13.30 6.66 -29.77
C ILE A 116 -14.52 6.93 -30.65
N GLY A 117 -14.33 7.74 -31.70
CA GLY A 117 -15.34 8.07 -32.70
C GLY A 117 -14.72 8.12 -34.10
N GLY A 118 -15.07 9.15 -34.90
CA GLY A 118 -14.45 9.37 -36.21
C GLY A 118 -12.94 9.65 -36.16
N SER A 119 -12.41 10.02 -34.98
CA SER A 119 -10.99 10.05 -34.66
C SER A 119 -10.77 9.59 -33.22
N LEU A 120 -9.56 9.13 -32.91
CA LEU A 120 -9.14 8.81 -31.55
C LEU A 120 -8.67 10.09 -30.86
N ASN A 121 -9.32 10.48 -29.77
CA ASN A 121 -8.87 11.58 -28.91
C ASN A 121 -8.63 11.07 -27.49
N LEU A 122 -7.47 11.40 -26.92
CA LEU A 122 -7.06 11.01 -25.58
C LEU A 122 -6.95 12.26 -24.70
N GLN A 123 -7.73 12.32 -23.63
CA GLN A 123 -7.69 13.41 -22.66
C GLN A 123 -7.18 12.88 -21.32
N SER A 124 -6.07 13.43 -20.84
CA SER A 124 -5.54 13.14 -19.50
C SER A 124 -5.94 14.24 -18.52
N SER A 125 -6.18 13.87 -17.28
CA SER A 125 -6.43 14.80 -16.17
C SER A 125 -5.67 14.35 -14.93
N ILE A 126 -4.99 15.30 -14.28
CA ILE A 126 -4.33 15.13 -13.00
C ILE A 126 -4.80 16.27 -12.11
N GLN A 127 -5.39 15.94 -10.96
CA GLN A 127 -5.87 16.90 -9.99
C GLN A 127 -5.34 16.54 -8.61
N ILE A 128 -4.88 17.55 -7.87
CA ILE A 128 -4.52 17.42 -6.45
C ILE A 128 -5.58 18.17 -5.67
N LEU A 129 -6.40 17.44 -4.94
CA LEU A 129 -7.41 18.01 -4.04
C LEU A 129 -6.84 18.11 -2.64
N THR A 130 -7.24 19.15 -1.92
CA THR A 130 -6.82 19.37 -0.53
C THR A 130 -8.02 19.58 0.36
N ARG A 131 -7.91 19.14 1.62
CA ARG A 131 -8.90 19.39 2.67
C ARG A 131 -8.16 19.65 3.99
N PRO A 132 -8.60 20.63 4.82
CA PRO A 132 -8.02 20.83 6.14
C PRO A 132 -8.00 19.54 6.96
N ILE A 133 -6.91 19.31 7.69
CA ILE A 133 -6.79 18.12 8.56
C ILE A 133 -7.65 18.32 9.80
N GLU A 134 -8.58 17.41 10.02
CA GLU A 134 -9.39 17.33 11.23
C GLU A 134 -9.35 15.90 11.75
N PHE A 135 -8.55 15.65 12.79
CA PHE A 135 -8.54 14.35 13.46
C PHE A 135 -9.71 14.27 14.42
N GLN A 136 -10.83 13.75 13.95
CA GLN A 136 -12.04 13.56 14.74
C GLN A 136 -12.32 12.07 14.93
N ARG A 137 -12.84 11.73 16.10
CA ARG A 137 -13.38 10.39 16.35
C ARG A 137 -14.72 10.27 15.63
N LEU A 138 -14.86 9.21 14.85
CA LEU A 138 -16.06 8.89 14.10
C LEU A 138 -17.07 8.16 14.99
N HIS A 139 -18.36 8.36 14.72
CA HIS A 139 -19.44 7.65 15.43
C HIS A 139 -19.59 6.20 14.95
N SER A 140 -19.45 5.98 13.64
CA SER A 140 -19.38 4.67 13.00
C SER A 140 -18.28 4.68 11.94
N LEU A 141 -17.75 3.51 11.63
CA LEU A 141 -16.78 3.28 10.56
C LEU A 141 -17.42 2.39 9.49
N ASP A 142 -18.26 3.01 8.69
CA ASP A 142 -18.89 2.35 7.55
C ASP A 142 -17.95 2.46 6.35
N ALA A 143 -16.90 1.62 6.34
CA ALA A 143 -15.93 1.54 5.26
C ALA A 143 -15.92 0.11 4.67
N PRO A 144 -16.00 -0.04 3.34
CA PRO A 144 -16.02 -1.35 2.71
C PRO A 144 -14.65 -2.03 2.88
N ILE A 145 -14.59 -3.26 3.41
CA ILE A 145 -13.32 -4.00 3.55
C ILE A 145 -12.66 -4.26 2.17
N PHE A 146 -13.45 -4.33 1.12
CA PHE A 146 -13.00 -4.34 -0.27
C PHE A 146 -14.10 -3.80 -1.18
N THR A 147 -13.70 -3.30 -2.34
CA THR A 147 -14.59 -2.99 -3.46
C THR A 147 -14.48 -4.10 -4.51
N GLY A 148 -15.40 -4.15 -5.48
CA GLY A 148 -15.33 -5.14 -6.56
C GLY A 148 -14.02 -5.02 -7.36
N GLU A 149 -13.59 -3.79 -7.64
CA GLU A 149 -12.35 -3.51 -8.36
C GLU A 149 -11.12 -3.98 -7.58
N SER A 150 -11.00 -3.60 -6.31
CA SER A 150 -9.84 -3.96 -5.50
C SER A 150 -9.77 -5.44 -5.19
N LEU A 151 -10.92 -6.11 -5.04
CA LEU A 151 -10.99 -7.56 -4.88
C LEU A 151 -10.47 -8.28 -6.13
N ILE A 152 -10.93 -7.89 -7.32
CA ILE A 152 -10.53 -8.52 -8.59
C ILE A 152 -9.03 -8.29 -8.82
N VAL A 153 -8.53 -7.07 -8.65
CA VAL A 153 -7.10 -6.77 -8.80
C VAL A 153 -6.27 -7.62 -7.83
N SER A 154 -6.67 -7.68 -6.56
CA SER A 154 -5.97 -8.48 -5.55
C SER A 154 -5.98 -9.97 -5.88
N ALA A 155 -7.12 -10.50 -6.34
CA ALA A 155 -7.25 -11.88 -6.77
C ALA A 155 -6.33 -12.20 -7.95
N ILE A 156 -6.28 -11.32 -8.97
CA ILE A 156 -5.39 -11.50 -10.14
C ILE A 156 -3.93 -11.56 -9.70
N LEU A 157 -3.50 -10.65 -8.81
CA LEU A 157 -2.12 -10.63 -8.32
C LEU A 157 -1.77 -11.92 -7.58
N VAL A 158 -2.62 -12.35 -6.65
CA VAL A 158 -2.38 -13.57 -5.86
C VAL A 158 -2.43 -14.82 -6.73
N VAL A 159 -3.42 -14.96 -7.61
CA VAL A 159 -3.55 -16.12 -8.50
C VAL A 159 -2.35 -16.20 -9.45
N SER A 160 -1.87 -15.08 -9.96
CA SER A 160 -0.68 -15.04 -10.83
C SER A 160 0.57 -15.61 -10.13
N LEU A 161 0.74 -15.35 -8.83
CA LEU A 161 1.82 -15.94 -8.04
C LEU A 161 1.64 -17.44 -7.85
N LEU A 162 0.42 -17.89 -7.56
CA LEU A 162 0.12 -19.32 -7.40
C LEU A 162 0.38 -20.09 -8.69
N VAL A 163 -0.06 -19.55 -9.84
CA VAL A 163 0.19 -20.13 -11.16
C VAL A 163 1.70 -20.19 -11.44
N LYS A 164 2.44 -19.12 -11.19
CA LYS A 164 3.91 -19.11 -11.34
C LYS A 164 4.55 -20.21 -10.49
N GLY A 165 4.19 -20.30 -9.21
CA GLY A 165 4.71 -21.32 -8.29
C GLY A 165 4.39 -22.74 -8.73
N PHE A 166 3.16 -22.99 -9.19
CA PHE A 166 2.74 -24.29 -9.72
C PHE A 166 3.51 -24.68 -10.98
N MET A 167 3.72 -23.73 -11.91
CA MET A 167 4.50 -23.98 -13.13
C MET A 167 5.98 -24.29 -12.81
N GLU A 168 6.57 -23.59 -11.83
CA GLU A 168 7.93 -23.90 -11.37
C GLU A 168 8.02 -25.29 -10.72
N PHE A 169 7.01 -25.68 -9.94
CA PHE A 169 6.92 -27.02 -9.36
C PHE A 169 6.85 -28.12 -10.43
N LEU A 170 5.97 -27.98 -11.43
CA LEU A 170 5.87 -28.94 -12.54
C LEU A 170 7.19 -29.08 -13.32
N ARG A 171 7.90 -27.97 -13.55
CA ARG A 171 9.23 -27.99 -14.21
C ARG A 171 10.28 -28.74 -13.40
N ARG A 172 10.22 -28.69 -12.07
CA ARG A 172 11.13 -29.44 -11.20
C ARG A 172 10.84 -30.94 -11.26
N LEU A 173 9.57 -31.34 -11.27
CA LEU A 173 9.16 -32.74 -11.42
C LEU A 173 9.63 -33.34 -12.76
N HIS A 174 9.58 -32.59 -13.85
CA HIS A 174 10.04 -33.07 -15.17
C HIS A 174 11.57 -33.18 -15.33
N ARG A 175 12.35 -32.60 -14.39
CA ARG A 175 13.82 -32.63 -14.42
C ARG A 175 14.43 -33.64 -13.43
N ALA A 176 13.61 -34.25 -12.57
CA ALA A 176 13.99 -35.29 -11.61
C ALA A 176 13.69 -36.68 -12.20
#